data_AF-A0AAW2WHY9-F1
#
_entry.id   AF-A0AAW2WHY9-F1
#
_cell.length_a   1.000
_cell.length_b   1.000
_cell.length_c   1.000
_cell.angle_alpha   90.00
_cell.angle_beta   90.00
_cell.angle_gamma   90.00
#
_symmetry.space_group_name_H-M   'P 1'
#
loop_
_entity.id
_entity.type
_entity.pdbx_description
1 polymer ?
#
loop_
_entity_poly.entity_id
_entity_poly.type
_entity_poly.pdbx_seq_one_letter_code
_entity_poly.pdbx_strand_id
1 'polypeptide(L)'
;MKILAQLPNLEALKLRCYAFQGPEWELDEEDFIRLKFLLLEDMDIVEWRASGQILQRLERLVVRHCYNLQEIPYGIDYITTLQGLEVVDCSHQL
;
A
#
# COMPACT_ATOMS: atom_id res chain seq x y z
N MET A 1 -3.59 -4.65 -10.93
CA MET A 1 -2.23 -4.56 -10.36
C MET A 1 -1.32 -5.79 -10.56
N LYS A 2 -1.86 -6.98 -10.87
CA LYS A 2 -1.13 -8.26 -10.81
C LYS A 2 0.20 -8.35 -11.57
N ILE A 3 0.33 -7.71 -12.74
CA ILE A 3 1.57 -7.76 -13.53
C ILE A 3 2.76 -7.14 -12.77
N LEU A 4 2.53 -6.02 -12.08
CA LEU A 4 3.59 -5.34 -11.31
C LEU A 4 3.96 -6.14 -10.06
N ALA A 5 2.98 -6.82 -9.45
CA ALA A 5 3.16 -7.61 -8.25
C ALA A 5 4.08 -8.82 -8.44
N GLN A 6 4.10 -9.36 -9.66
CA GLN A 6 4.94 -10.51 -10.04
C GLN A 6 6.39 -10.13 -10.38
N LEU A 7 6.76 -8.84 -10.34
CA LEU A 7 8.12 -8.41 -10.65
C LEU A 7 9.09 -8.87 -9.54
N PRO A 8 10.04 -9.77 -9.84
CA PRO A 8 10.77 -10.52 -8.81
C PRO A 8 11.78 -9.67 -8.01
N ASN A 9 12.09 -8.47 -8.47
CA ASN A 9 13.05 -7.55 -7.86
C ASN A 9 12.43 -6.18 -7.54
N LEU A 10 11.10 -6.08 -7.53
CA LEU A 10 10.44 -4.82 -7.25
C LEU A 10 10.49 -4.53 -5.75
N GLU A 11 11.41 -3.64 -5.36
CA GLU A 11 11.57 -3.22 -3.97
C GLU A 11 10.89 -1.88 -3.65
N ALA A 12 10.64 -1.05 -4.66
CA ALA A 12 10.00 0.25 -4.49
C ALA A 12 8.90 0.45 -5.53
N LEU A 13 7.68 0.69 -5.05
CA LEU A 13 6.52 0.99 -5.85
C LEU A 13 6.00 2.39 -5.50
N LYS A 14 5.83 3.22 -6.53
CA LYS A 14 5.34 4.60 -6.39
C LYS A 14 4.19 4.80 -7.34
N LEU A 15 3.01 5.04 -6.77
CA LEU A 15 1.76 5.21 -7.50
C LEU A 15 1.25 6.60 -7.19
N ARG A 16 1.03 7.37 -8.25
CA ARG A 16 0.68 8.79 -8.20
C ARG A 16 -0.40 9.08 -9.21
N CYS A 17 -1.24 10.07 -8.90
CA CYS A 17 -2.12 10.69 -9.88
C CYS A 17 -2.99 9.66 -10.62
N TYR A 18 -3.75 8.85 -9.87
CA TYR A 18 -4.59 7.79 -10.43
C TYR A 18 -3.82 6.77 -11.27
N ALA A 19 -2.61 6.37 -10.83
CA ALA A 19 -1.79 5.35 -11.51
C ALA A 19 -2.54 4.02 -11.74
N PHE A 20 -3.56 3.76 -10.93
CA PHE A 20 -4.66 2.87 -11.24
C PHE A 20 -5.96 3.50 -10.72
N GLN A 21 -7.10 2.95 -11.15
CA GLN A 21 -8.42 3.42 -10.74
C GLN A 21 -9.24 2.27 -10.19
N GLY A 22 -10.14 2.59 -9.27
CA GLY A 22 -11.08 1.66 -8.68
C GLY A 22 -11.11 1.74 -7.15
N PRO A 23 -12.28 1.47 -6.55
CA PRO A 23 -12.47 1.64 -5.11
C PRO A 23 -11.76 0.57 -4.28
N GLU A 24 -11.42 -0.57 -4.87
CA GLU A 24 -10.84 -1.71 -4.17
C GLU A 24 -9.44 -2.00 -4.69
N TRP A 25 -8.49 -2.17 -3.78
CA TRP A 25 -7.18 -2.71 -4.09
C TRP A 25 -6.87 -3.91 -3.20
N GLU A 26 -6.85 -5.10 -3.81
CA GLU A 26 -6.54 -6.37 -3.15
C GLU A 26 -5.12 -6.84 -3.51
N LEU A 27 -4.40 -7.33 -2.50
CA LEU A 27 -3.11 -8.00 -2.65
C LEU A 27 -3.24 -9.47 -2.23
N ASP A 28 -2.69 -10.36 -3.05
CA ASP A 28 -2.60 -11.80 -2.76
C ASP A 28 -1.28 -12.15 -2.02
N GLU A 29 -1.17 -13.34 -1.41
CA GLU A 29 0.03 -13.79 -0.65
C GLU A 29 1.34 -13.76 -1.45
N GLU A 30 1.25 -13.88 -2.78
CA GLU A 30 2.39 -13.91 -3.69
C GLU A 30 2.73 -12.53 -4.28
N ASP A 31 1.92 -11.51 -3.98
CA ASP A 31 2.10 -10.18 -4.54
C ASP A 31 3.21 -9.43 -3.79
N PHE A 32 4.09 -8.75 -4.54
CA PHE A 32 5.03 -7.78 -4.00
C PHE A 32 5.98 -8.35 -2.91
N ILE A 33 6.38 -9.63 -3.03
CA ILE A 33 7.20 -10.37 -2.05
C ILE A 33 8.54 -9.72 -1.66
N ARG A 34 9.04 -8.71 -2.38
CA ARG A 34 10.29 -7.99 -2.09
C ARG A 34 10.09 -6.50 -1.84
N LEU A 35 8.84 -6.04 -1.77
CA LEU A 35 8.53 -4.63 -1.64
C LEU A 35 8.96 -4.12 -0.26
N LYS A 36 9.77 -3.07 -0.27
CA LYS A 36 10.29 -2.36 0.91
C LYS A 36 9.71 -0.97 1.02
N PHE A 37 9.39 -0.33 -0.10
CA PHE A 37 8.84 1.01 -0.14
C PHE A 37 7.56 1.06 -0.97
N LEU A 38 6.49 1.59 -0.37
CA LEU A 38 5.23 1.86 -1.06
C LEU A 38 4.83 3.32 -0.87
N LEU A 39 4.57 4.00 -1.99
CA LEU A 39 3.92 5.31 -2.02
C LEU A 39 2.60 5.22 -2.79
N LEU A 40 1.54 5.70 -2.15
CA LEU A 40 0.24 5.97 -2.75
C LEU A 40 -0.04 7.47 -2.64
N GLU A 41 -0.30 8.13 -3.76
CA GLU A 41 -0.54 9.57 -3.80
C GLU A 41 -1.64 9.88 -4.82
N ASP A 42 -2.66 10.64 -4.43
CA ASP A 42 -3.80 10.99 -5.29
C ASP A 42 -4.47 9.76 -5.93
N MET A 43 -4.92 8.81 -5.09
CA MET A 43 -5.60 7.59 -5.51
C MET A 43 -7.09 7.62 -5.12
N ASP A 44 -7.95 6.99 -5.92
CA ASP A 44 -9.40 6.83 -5.67
C ASP A 44 -9.77 5.57 -4.88
N ILE A 45 -8.76 4.91 -4.29
CA ILE A 45 -8.98 3.73 -3.45
C ILE A 45 -9.81 4.07 -2.22
N VAL A 46 -10.70 3.14 -1.87
CA VAL A 46 -11.60 3.21 -0.71
C VAL A 46 -11.24 2.08 0.26
N GLU A 47 -11.15 0.85 -0.26
CA GLU A 47 -10.80 -0.34 0.49
C GLU A 47 -9.44 -0.87 0.02
N TRP A 48 -8.49 -0.96 0.95
CA TRP A 48 -7.19 -1.57 0.70
C TRP A 48 -7.08 -2.91 1.42
N ARG A 49 -7.37 -3.98 0.69
CA ARG A 49 -7.40 -5.36 1.17
C ARG A 49 -6.02 -5.98 1.04
N ALA A 50 -5.22 -5.80 2.07
CA ALA A 50 -3.95 -6.50 2.24
C ALA A 50 -3.79 -6.91 3.69
N SER A 51 -3.02 -7.97 3.93
CA SER A 51 -2.61 -8.36 5.27
C SER A 51 -1.16 -7.93 5.52
N GLY A 52 -0.84 -7.63 6.79
CA GLY A 52 0.56 -7.41 7.19
C GLY A 52 1.47 -8.60 6.84
N GLN A 53 0.93 -9.80 6.65
CA GLN A 53 1.70 -10.97 6.21
C GLN A 53 2.20 -10.83 4.77
N ILE A 54 1.43 -10.20 3.89
CA ILE A 54 1.82 -9.92 2.51
C ILE A 54 2.92 -8.85 2.46
N LEU A 55 2.82 -7.86 3.36
CA LEU A 55 3.74 -6.71 3.44
C LEU A 55 4.89 -6.91 4.44
N GLN A 56 5.26 -8.15 4.77
CA GLN A 56 6.27 -8.48 5.80
C GLN A 56 7.67 -7.88 5.58
N ARG A 57 8.00 -7.43 4.37
CA ARG A 57 9.28 -6.78 4.05
C ARG A 57 9.17 -5.27 3.90
N LEU A 58 7.97 -4.70 4.09
CA LEU A 58 7.75 -3.29 3.92
C LEU A 58 8.50 -2.53 5.03
N GLU A 59 9.38 -1.64 4.63
CA GLU A 59 10.17 -0.79 5.50
C GLU A 59 9.54 0.60 5.62
N ARG A 60 8.85 1.06 4.57
CA ARG A 60 8.18 2.36 4.57
C ARG A 60 6.89 2.36 3.77
N LEU A 61 5.83 2.86 4.40
CA LEU A 61 4.54 3.16 3.79
C LEU A 61 4.30 4.67 3.81
N VAL A 62 4.00 5.24 2.64
CA VAL A 62 3.59 6.64 2.49
C VAL A 62 2.24 6.68 1.77
N VAL A 63 1.25 7.31 2.39
CA VAL A 63 -0.08 7.52 1.82
C VAL A 63 -0.39 9.00 1.87
N ARG A 64 -0.68 9.60 0.71
CA ARG A 64 -0.92 11.05 0.58
C ARG A 64 -2.14 11.32 -0.26
N HIS A 65 -2.98 12.27 0.14
CA HIS A 65 -4.12 12.71 -0.67
C HIS A 65 -5.06 11.57 -1.10
N CYS A 66 -5.10 10.47 -0.34
CA CYS A 66 -6.01 9.36 -0.56
C CYS A 66 -7.28 9.59 0.28
N TYR A 67 -8.09 10.57 -0.14
CA TYR A 67 -9.19 11.10 0.66
C TYR A 67 -10.32 10.11 0.93
N ASN A 68 -10.46 9.08 0.11
CA ASN A 68 -11.52 8.08 0.25
C ASN A 68 -11.07 6.81 0.97
N LEU A 69 -9.77 6.63 1.21
CA LEU A 69 -9.24 5.43 1.85
C LEU A 69 -9.76 5.33 3.28
N GLN A 70 -10.41 4.21 3.60
CA GLN A 70 -11.05 4.01 4.90
C GLN A 70 -10.09 3.48 5.95
N GLU A 71 -9.19 2.58 5.57
CA GLU A 71 -8.19 1.99 6.46
C GLU A 71 -6.91 1.65 5.69
N ILE A 72 -5.77 1.66 6.39
CA ILE A 72 -4.54 1.00 5.94
C ILE A 72 -4.62 -0.52 6.26
N PRO A 73 -3.80 -1.37 5.62
CA PRO A 73 -3.90 -2.81 5.73
C PRO A 73 -3.95 -3.32 7.18
N TYR A 74 -4.89 -4.21 7.47
CA TYR A 74 -4.98 -4.82 8.79
C TYR A 74 -3.68 -5.55 9.15
N GLY A 75 -3.20 -5.31 10.36
CA GLY A 75 -1.97 -5.92 10.86
C GLY A 75 -0.70 -5.22 10.39
N ILE A 76 -0.79 -4.00 9.85
CA ILE A 76 0.37 -3.15 9.55
C ILE A 76 1.27 -2.94 10.78
N ASP A 77 0.67 -2.95 11.98
CA ASP A 77 1.32 -2.84 13.29
C ASP A 77 2.15 -4.08 13.66
N TYR A 78 1.83 -5.24 13.07
CA TYR A 78 2.62 -6.47 13.25
C TYR A 78 3.81 -6.58 12.29
N ILE A 79 3.97 -5.65 11.33
CA ILE A 79 5.10 -5.64 10.40
C ILE A 79 6.35 -5.15 11.12
N THR A 80 7.20 -6.09 11.53
CA THR A 80 8.42 -5.79 12.30
C THR A 80 9.50 -5.04 11.50
N THR A 81 9.43 -5.08 10.17
CA THR A 81 10.35 -4.33 9.30
C THR A 81 9.96 -2.88 9.10
N LEU A 82 8.73 -2.48 9.47
CA LEU A 82 8.21 -1.15 9.18
C LEU A 82 8.93 -0.11 10.05
N GLN A 83 9.67 0.77 9.39
CA GLN A 83 10.44 1.85 10.01
C GLN A 83 9.81 3.23 9.81
N GLY A 84 8.85 3.35 8.89
CA GLY A 84 8.18 4.61 8.62
C GLY A 84 6.76 4.41 8.10
N LEU A 85 5.82 5.07 8.76
CA LEU A 85 4.46 5.25 8.30
C LEU A 85 4.22 6.75 8.19
N GLU A 86 3.85 7.21 7.00
CA GLU A 86 3.50 8.60 6.74
C GLU A 86 2.11 8.64 6.10
N VAL A 87 1.19 9.38 6.74
CA VAL A 87 -0.15 9.63 6.25
C VAL A 87 -0.34 11.15 6.20
N VAL A 88 -0.62 11.70 5.02
CA VAL A 88 -0.79 13.14 4.82
C VAL A 88 -2.07 13.39 4.04
N ASP A 89 -2.90 14.31 4.54
CA ASP A 89 -4.12 14.76 3.84
C ASP A 89 -4.99 13.60 3.32
N CYS A 90 -5.19 12.58 4.16
CA CYS A 90 -6.07 11.44 3.88
C CYS A 90 -7.40 11.58 4.62
N SER A 91 -8.30 10.60 4.47
CA SER A 91 -9.54 10.54 5.24
C SER A 91 -9.28 10.70 6.74
N HIS A 92 -10.12 11.46 7.44
CA HIS A 92 -10.08 11.58 8.90
C HIS A 92 -10.40 10.27 9.64
N GLN A 93 -10.90 9.26 8.91
CA GLN A 93 -11.26 7.96 9.46
C GLN A 93 -10.11 6.95 9.42
N LEU A 94 -9.01 7.28 8.73
CA LEU A 94 -7.83 6.43 8.57
C LEU A 94 -7.00 6.32 9.86
#